data_AF-A0A8S3H6D8-F1
#
_entry.id   AF-A0A8S3H6D8-F1
#
_cell.length_a   1.000
_cell.length_b   1.000
_cell.length_c   1.000
_cell.angle_alpha   90.00
_cell.angle_beta   90.00
_cell.angle_gamma   90.00
#
_symmetry.space_group_name_H-M   'P 1'
#
loop_
_entity.id
_entity.type
_entity.pdbx_description
1 polymer ?
#
loop_
_entity_poly.entity_id
_entity_poly.type
_entity_poly.pdbx_seq_one_letter_code
_entity_poly.pdbx_strand_id
1 'polypeptide(L)'
;MQGKTWAITCWSDVSKHVVLDEICRQFNGERRLQYVCVASEKDSKNNKTHLHIQIITKLIVNKKCWFLDEITGVHCNYQITNNDVAWNEYCTKGRFLKSVRTSKHWPDLPTETTPTISSESCSSSHHAENQIAQQISVRSHTERRRQRKIVTAERALLLAETDVTKAMNLIRKAMPMEFMAHSSWFVIFPYLNFYTYQPSKQ
;
A
#
# COMPACT_ATOMS: atom_id res chain seq x y z
N MET A 1 -2.32 -21.41 9.14
CA MET A 1 -1.03 -21.21 8.47
C MET A 1 -0.16 -20.30 9.32
N GLN A 2 1.09 -20.67 9.58
CA GLN A 2 2.03 -19.87 10.37
C GLN A 2 3.27 -19.58 9.53
N GLY A 3 3.63 -18.30 9.37
CA GLY A 3 4.76 -17.89 8.52
C GLY A 3 5.11 -16.42 8.70
N LYS A 4 6.13 -15.95 7.98
CA LYS A 4 6.49 -14.52 7.86
C LYS A 4 6.12 -13.93 6.49
N THR A 5 6.12 -14.77 5.47
CA THR A 5 5.86 -14.39 4.08
C THR A 5 4.80 -15.30 3.48
N TRP A 6 3.82 -14.71 2.79
CA TRP A 6 2.78 -15.42 2.05
C TRP A 6 2.76 -14.93 0.60
N ALA A 7 2.56 -15.89 -0.31
CA ALA A 7 2.06 -15.65 -1.65
C ALA A 7 0.61 -16.11 -1.70
N ILE A 8 -0.26 -15.33 -2.35
CA ILE A 8 -1.69 -15.64 -2.47
C ILE A 8 -2.12 -15.35 -3.92
N THR A 9 -2.86 -16.28 -4.52
CA THR A 9 -3.37 -16.14 -5.90
C THR A 9 -4.87 -16.45 -5.98
N CYS A 10 -5.64 -15.64 -6.70
CA CYS A 10 -7.09 -15.85 -6.89
C CYS A 10 -7.63 -15.19 -8.16
N TRP A 11 -8.73 -15.72 -8.70
CA TRP A 11 -9.44 -15.14 -9.84
C TRP A 11 -10.51 -14.17 -9.35
N SER A 12 -10.27 -12.86 -9.44
CA SER A 12 -11.20 -11.86 -8.94
C SER A 12 -10.96 -10.49 -9.59
N ASP A 13 -12.05 -9.81 -9.97
CA ASP A 13 -12.02 -8.44 -10.49
C ASP A 13 -12.03 -7.37 -9.37
N VAL A 14 -11.90 -7.78 -8.11
CA VAL A 14 -11.82 -6.86 -6.96
C VAL A 14 -10.59 -5.97 -7.07
N SER A 15 -10.81 -4.66 -6.96
CA SER A 15 -9.73 -3.68 -7.13
C SER A 15 -8.60 -3.85 -6.12
N LYS A 16 -7.37 -3.64 -6.57
CA LYS A 16 -6.15 -3.77 -5.75
C LYS A 16 -6.18 -2.94 -4.46
N HIS A 17 -6.90 -1.83 -4.45
CA HIS A 17 -7.04 -0.97 -3.27
C HIS A 17 -7.91 -1.62 -2.18
N VAL A 18 -9.04 -2.23 -2.55
CA VAL A 18 -9.88 -2.99 -1.60
C VAL A 18 -9.10 -4.18 -1.00
N VAL A 19 -8.32 -4.88 -1.83
CA VAL A 19 -7.42 -5.95 -1.36
C VAL A 19 -6.36 -5.43 -0.38
N LEU A 20 -5.72 -4.29 -0.68
CA LEU A 20 -4.71 -3.70 0.19
C LEU A 20 -5.31 -3.21 1.51
N ASP A 21 -6.48 -2.57 1.48
CA ASP A 21 -7.18 -2.08 2.66
C ASP A 21 -7.64 -3.24 3.57
N GLU A 22 -8.08 -4.36 2.99
CA GLU A 22 -8.42 -5.58 3.73
C GLU A 22 -7.17 -6.24 4.35
N ILE A 23 -6.06 -6.34 3.62
CA ILE A 23 -4.77 -6.80 4.18
C ILE A 23 -4.35 -5.89 5.35
N CYS A 24 -4.48 -4.57 5.20
CA CYS A 24 -4.22 -3.63 6.28
C CYS A 24 -5.15 -3.85 7.48
N ARG A 25 -6.47 -4.04 7.28
CA ARG A 25 -7.43 -4.37 8.35
C ARG A 25 -6.98 -5.64 9.09
N GLN A 26 -6.68 -6.70 8.35
CA GLN A 26 -6.39 -8.04 8.86
C GLN A 26 -5.10 -8.15 9.65
N PHE A 27 -4.12 -7.28 9.41
CA PHE A 27 -2.81 -7.32 10.08
C PHE A 27 -2.64 -6.20 11.14
N ASN A 28 -3.75 -5.60 11.60
CA ASN A 28 -3.80 -4.50 12.57
C ASN A 28 -3.07 -3.24 12.06
N GLY A 29 -3.31 -2.90 10.79
CA GLY A 29 -2.68 -1.82 10.04
C GLY A 29 -1.25 -2.14 9.61
N GLU A 30 -0.61 -1.15 8.99
CA GLU A 30 0.78 -1.20 8.50
C GLU A 30 1.83 -1.54 9.60
N ARG A 31 1.45 -1.50 10.88
CA ARG A 31 2.34 -1.76 12.01
C ARG A 31 2.99 -3.15 11.94
N ARG A 32 2.24 -4.20 11.60
CA ARG A 32 2.78 -5.59 11.52
C ARG A 32 3.31 -5.97 10.14
N LEU A 33 2.92 -5.24 9.09
CA LEU A 33 3.36 -5.46 7.72
C LEU A 33 4.77 -4.91 7.51
N GLN A 34 5.63 -5.66 6.82
CA GLN A 34 6.95 -5.22 6.33
C GLN A 34 6.87 -4.83 4.85
N TYR A 35 6.07 -5.56 4.07
CA TYR A 35 5.84 -5.34 2.65
C TYR A 35 4.47 -5.91 2.26
N VAL A 36 3.79 -5.23 1.32
CA VAL A 36 2.66 -5.79 0.58
C VAL A 36 2.83 -5.41 -0.89
N CYS A 37 2.57 -6.35 -1.79
CA CYS A 37 2.38 -6.11 -3.21
C CYS A 37 1.06 -6.74 -3.68
N VAL A 38 0.33 -6.03 -4.54
CA VAL A 38 -0.87 -6.51 -5.19
C VAL A 38 -0.73 -6.29 -6.70
N ALA A 39 -0.53 -7.38 -7.42
CA ALA A 39 -0.49 -7.44 -8.86
C ALA A 39 -1.82 -7.99 -9.42
N SER A 40 -2.07 -7.71 -10.69
CA SER A 40 -3.27 -8.16 -11.40
C SER A 40 -2.90 -8.40 -12.86
N GLU A 41 -3.08 -9.62 -13.32
CA GLU A 41 -2.96 -10.00 -14.72
C GLU A 41 -4.36 -10.16 -15.32
N LYS A 42 -4.53 -9.92 -16.61
CA LYS A 42 -5.75 -10.26 -17.34
C LYS A 42 -5.43 -11.38 -18.32
N ASP A 43 -6.09 -12.52 -18.16
CA ASP A 43 -5.96 -13.64 -19.09
C ASP A 43 -6.58 -13.24 -20.44
N SER A 44 -5.77 -13.24 -21.50
CA SER A 44 -6.16 -12.84 -22.84
C SER A 44 -7.19 -13.78 -23.50
N LYS A 45 -7.38 -15.00 -22.98
CA LYS A 45 -8.30 -16.00 -23.53
C LYS A 45 -9.72 -15.90 -22.98
N ASN A 46 -9.89 -15.33 -21.78
CA ASN A 46 -11.20 -15.28 -21.10
C ASN A 46 -11.51 -13.92 -20.42
N ASN A 47 -10.61 -12.93 -20.52
CA ASN A 47 -10.71 -11.58 -19.96
C ASN A 47 -10.87 -11.51 -18.42
N LYS A 48 -10.71 -12.63 -17.70
CA LYS A 48 -10.76 -12.67 -16.23
C LYS A 48 -9.51 -12.04 -15.63
N THR A 49 -9.70 -11.32 -14.53
CA THR A 49 -8.57 -10.81 -13.74
C THR A 49 -8.06 -11.87 -12.77
N HIS A 50 -6.75 -12.13 -12.80
CA HIS A 50 -6.05 -12.97 -11.83
C HIS A 50 -5.19 -12.08 -10.93
N LEU A 51 -5.41 -12.16 -9.61
CA LEU A 51 -4.69 -11.39 -8.61
C LEU A 51 -3.51 -12.19 -8.07
N HIS A 52 -2.35 -11.55 -8.00
CA HIS A 52 -1.14 -12.09 -7.40
C HIS A 52 -0.72 -11.19 -6.25
N ILE A 53 -0.65 -11.75 -5.04
CA ILE A 53 -0.53 -10.99 -3.80
C ILE A 53 0.67 -11.52 -3.03
N GLN A 54 1.53 -10.61 -2.58
CA GLN A 54 2.63 -10.93 -1.68
C GLN A 54 2.48 -10.14 -0.39
N ILE A 55 2.58 -10.82 0.75
CA ILE A 55 2.53 -10.23 2.08
C ILE A 55 3.79 -10.67 2.84
N ILE A 56 4.55 -9.72 3.38
CA ILE A 56 5.65 -9.99 4.32
C ILE A 56 5.33 -9.26 5.62
N THR A 57 5.36 -9.93 6.76
CA THR A 57 5.20 -9.32 8.09
C THR A 57 6.55 -9.16 8.80
N LYS A 58 6.63 -8.21 9.73
CA LYS A 58 7.85 -7.95 10.52
C LYS A 58 8.19 -9.13 11.46
N LEU A 59 7.15 -9.83 11.95
CA LEU A 59 7.23 -11.00 12.82
C LEU A 59 6.45 -12.18 12.20
N ILE A 60 6.68 -13.41 12.66
CA ILE A 60 5.86 -14.56 12.28
C ILE A 60 4.43 -14.37 12.79
N VAL A 61 3.43 -14.60 11.93
CA VAL A 61 2.00 -14.55 12.29
C VAL A 61 1.36 -15.90 12.02
N ASN A 62 0.47 -16.34 12.91
CA ASN A 62 -0.44 -17.46 12.65
C ASN A 62 -1.79 -16.92 12.20
N LYS A 63 -2.13 -17.12 10.91
CA LYS A 63 -3.45 -16.82 10.33
C LYS A 63 -4.22 -18.13 10.15
N LYS A 64 -5.40 -18.21 10.78
CA LYS A 64 -6.33 -19.34 10.68
C LYS A 64 -7.47 -19.13 9.69
N CYS A 65 -7.69 -17.89 9.25
CA CYS A 65 -8.77 -17.50 8.32
C CYS A 65 -8.26 -17.31 6.88
N TRP A 66 -9.11 -17.64 5.91
CA TRP A 66 -8.96 -17.30 4.50
C TRP A 66 -9.54 -15.89 4.26
N PHE A 67 -8.80 -14.87 4.73
CA PHE A 67 -9.32 -13.52 4.91
C PHE A 67 -9.55 -12.69 3.63
N LEU A 68 -9.13 -13.19 2.46
CA LEU A 68 -9.45 -12.55 1.18
C LEU A 68 -10.70 -13.16 0.53
N ASP A 69 -11.04 -14.41 0.84
CA ASP A 69 -12.17 -15.14 0.24
C ASP A 69 -13.51 -14.42 0.55
N GLU A 70 -13.60 -13.77 1.71
CA GLU A 70 -14.70 -12.89 2.13
C GLU A 70 -14.92 -11.70 1.18
N ILE A 71 -13.85 -11.11 0.63
CA ILE A 71 -13.93 -9.94 -0.26
C ILE A 71 -13.87 -10.29 -1.75
N THR A 72 -13.23 -11.40 -2.12
CA THR A 72 -13.09 -11.84 -3.53
C THR A 72 -14.27 -12.66 -4.02
N GLY A 73 -15.07 -13.23 -3.10
CA GLY A 73 -16.18 -14.13 -3.42
C GLY A 73 -15.75 -15.51 -3.93
N VAL A 74 -14.45 -15.83 -3.89
CA VAL A 74 -13.87 -17.08 -4.39
C VAL A 74 -12.79 -17.61 -3.45
N HIS A 75 -12.49 -18.90 -3.53
CA HIS A 75 -11.38 -19.45 -2.75
C HIS A 75 -10.02 -18.92 -3.25
N CYS A 76 -9.20 -18.37 -2.35
CA CYS A 76 -7.84 -17.95 -2.66
C CYS A 76 -6.84 -19.07 -2.34
N ASN A 77 -5.89 -19.32 -3.23
CA ASN A 77 -4.77 -20.23 -2.97
C ASN A 77 -3.73 -19.51 -2.10
N TYR A 78 -3.60 -19.89 -0.82
CA TYR A 78 -2.64 -19.33 0.13
C TYR A 78 -1.40 -20.24 0.26
N GLN A 79 -0.21 -19.69 0.06
CA GLN A 79 1.05 -20.40 0.17
C GLN A 79 2.01 -19.64 1.08
N ILE A 80 2.73 -20.35 1.96
CA ILE A 80 3.89 -19.79 2.66
C ILE A 80 5.09 -19.96 1.72
N THR A 81 5.87 -18.91 1.50
CA THR A 81 7.05 -18.95 0.63
C THR A 81 8.28 -18.38 1.32
N ASN A 82 9.44 -19.01 1.09
CA ASN A 82 10.74 -18.53 1.55
C ASN A 82 11.50 -17.75 0.46
N ASN A 83 11.02 -17.76 -0.79
CA ASN A 83 11.59 -17.00 -1.89
C ASN A 83 10.71 -15.77 -2.15
N ASP A 84 11.00 -14.68 -1.43
CA ASP A 84 10.29 -13.41 -1.54
C ASP A 84 10.75 -12.58 -2.74
N VAL A 85 12.02 -12.70 -3.15
CA VAL A 85 12.58 -12.04 -4.34
C VAL A 85 11.84 -12.49 -5.62
N ALA A 86 11.76 -13.79 -5.90
CA ALA A 86 11.13 -14.29 -7.12
C ALA A 86 9.61 -14.01 -7.16
N TRP A 87 8.93 -14.00 -6.01
CA TRP A 87 7.52 -13.60 -5.93
C TRP A 87 7.33 -12.09 -6.14
N ASN A 88 8.25 -11.26 -5.65
CA ASN A 88 8.23 -9.83 -5.93
C ASN A 88 8.45 -9.55 -7.43
N GLU A 89 9.46 -10.18 -8.05
CA GLU A 89 9.69 -10.10 -9.49
C GLU A 89 8.47 -10.54 -10.29
N TYR A 90 7.90 -11.72 -9.95
CA TYR A 90 6.72 -12.25 -10.63
C TYR A 90 5.52 -11.29 -10.57
N CYS A 91 5.22 -10.74 -9.39
CA CYS A 91 4.18 -9.72 -9.22
C CYS A 91 4.49 -8.39 -9.96
N THR A 92 5.76 -8.04 -10.17
CA THR A 92 6.14 -6.71 -10.70
C THR A 92 6.39 -6.67 -12.21
N LYS A 93 6.48 -7.83 -12.89
CA LYS A 93 6.63 -7.97 -14.36
C LYS A 93 5.56 -7.25 -15.21
N GLY A 94 4.40 -6.89 -14.65
CA GLY A 94 3.26 -6.35 -15.41
C GLY A 94 2.95 -4.85 -15.27
N ARG A 95 2.93 -4.30 -14.04
CA ARG A 95 2.71 -2.87 -13.71
C ARG A 95 2.69 -2.66 -12.18
N PHE A 96 3.50 -1.75 -11.66
CA PHE A 96 3.58 -1.44 -10.23
C PHE A 96 2.36 -0.67 -9.72
N LEU A 97 1.85 -1.02 -8.53
CA LEU A 97 0.96 -0.15 -7.75
C LEU A 97 1.37 -0.17 -6.26
N LYS A 98 2.06 0.91 -5.86
CA LYS A 98 2.39 1.33 -4.48
C LYS A 98 2.88 0.24 -3.51
N SER A 99 4.20 0.11 -3.37
CA SER A 99 4.81 -0.59 -2.23
C SER A 99 4.70 0.24 -0.95
N VAL A 100 4.20 -0.36 0.13
CA VAL A 100 4.28 0.20 1.50
C VAL A 100 5.64 -0.15 2.10
N ARG A 101 6.65 0.69 1.84
CA ARG A 101 8.02 0.51 2.36
C ARG A 101 8.19 1.20 3.71
N THR A 102 8.18 0.45 4.81
CA THR A 102 8.80 0.94 6.06
C THR A 102 10.31 0.79 5.93
N SER A 103 11.05 1.90 6.05
CA SER A 103 12.44 2.00 5.58
C SER A 103 13.43 1.03 6.22
N LYS A 104 14.03 0.17 5.39
CA LYS A 104 15.46 -0.18 5.46
C LYS A 104 15.96 -0.64 4.08
N HIS A 105 17.27 -0.57 3.91
CA HIS A 105 18.01 -0.65 2.65
C HIS A 105 17.79 -1.99 1.91
N TRP A 106 17.55 -1.90 0.61
CA TRP A 106 17.91 -2.95 -0.37
C TRP A 106 18.97 -2.34 -1.32
N PRO A 107 19.87 -3.15 -1.90
CA PRO A 107 20.80 -2.68 -2.92
C PRO A 107 20.08 -2.41 -4.24
N ASP A 108 20.54 -1.41 -4.99
CA ASP A 108 20.06 -1.14 -6.34
C ASP A 108 20.69 -2.13 -7.34
N LEU A 109 19.89 -2.62 -8.28
CA LEU A 109 20.36 -3.45 -9.40
C LEU A 109 20.98 -2.57 -10.50
N PRO A 110 21.98 -3.06 -11.24
CA PRO A 110 22.70 -2.25 -12.23
C PRO A 110 21.81 -1.87 -13.41
N THR A 111 22.01 -0.66 -13.92
CA THR A 111 21.37 -0.17 -15.14
C THR A 111 22.20 -0.60 -16.35
N GLU A 112 21.68 -1.50 -17.18
CA GLU A 112 22.31 -1.85 -18.46
C GLU A 112 21.77 -1.02 -19.64
N THR A 113 22.60 -0.94 -20.68
CA THR A 113 22.63 0.13 -21.69
C THR A 113 21.57 0.01 -22.78
N THR A 114 21.10 1.16 -23.28
CA THR A 114 20.39 1.28 -24.56
C THR A 114 21.24 0.77 -25.74
N PRO A 115 20.59 0.32 -26.84
CA PRO A 115 20.81 1.05 -28.09
C PRO A 115 19.52 1.39 -28.88
N THR A 116 19.69 2.25 -29.88
CA THR A 116 18.65 3.00 -30.63
C THR A 116 18.34 2.35 -31.98
N ILE A 117 17.14 2.58 -32.56
CA ILE A 117 16.88 3.03 -33.97
C ILE A 117 15.37 2.90 -34.35
N SER A 118 14.96 3.78 -35.27
CA SER A 118 13.65 4.22 -35.81
C SER A 118 12.67 3.14 -36.37
N SER A 119 11.51 3.42 -36.99
CA SER A 119 10.93 4.66 -37.59
C SER A 119 9.38 4.61 -37.68
N GLU A 120 8.73 5.78 -37.82
CA GLU A 120 7.50 6.13 -38.61
C GLU A 120 6.31 5.14 -38.78
N SER A 121 5.01 5.51 -38.89
CA SER A 121 4.12 6.69 -38.68
C SER A 121 2.65 6.15 -38.82
N CYS A 122 1.49 6.83 -38.92
CA CYS A 122 1.03 8.23 -39.00
C CYS A 122 -0.49 8.31 -38.62
N SER A 123 -1.08 9.52 -38.47
CA SER A 123 -2.54 9.84 -38.49
C SER A 123 -3.47 9.28 -37.37
N SER A 124 -4.60 9.92 -36.97
CA SER A 124 -5.02 11.34 -37.01
C SER A 124 -6.24 11.60 -36.08
N SER A 125 -6.44 12.85 -35.64
CA SER A 125 -7.75 13.49 -35.35
C SER A 125 -8.75 12.92 -34.30
N HIS A 126 -8.35 12.71 -33.04
CA HIS A 126 -9.34 12.60 -31.91
C HIS A 126 -8.92 13.27 -30.57
N HIS A 127 -7.81 14.00 -30.51
CA HIS A 127 -7.16 14.31 -29.23
C HIS A 127 -7.62 15.57 -28.46
N ALA A 128 -8.41 16.46 -29.06
CA ALA A 128 -8.69 17.79 -28.47
C ALA A 128 -9.68 17.75 -27.29
N GLU A 129 -10.90 17.26 -27.51
CA GLU A 129 -12.00 17.33 -26.53
C GLU A 129 -11.71 16.51 -25.26
N ASN A 130 -11.05 15.36 -25.44
CA ASN A 130 -10.75 14.43 -24.36
C ASN A 130 -9.77 15.02 -23.32
N GLN A 131 -8.88 15.94 -23.73
CA GLN A 131 -7.96 16.62 -22.81
C GLN A 131 -8.68 17.64 -21.91
N ILE A 132 -9.67 18.36 -22.45
CA ILE A 132 -10.45 19.36 -21.70
C ILE A 132 -11.26 18.68 -20.59
N ALA A 133 -11.93 17.57 -20.91
CA ALA A 133 -12.69 16.78 -19.93
C ALA A 133 -11.78 16.24 -18.81
N GLN A 134 -10.59 15.75 -19.14
CA GLN A 134 -9.62 15.27 -18.15
C GLN A 134 -9.08 16.39 -17.26
N GLN A 135 -8.74 17.56 -17.81
CA GLN A 135 -8.29 18.71 -17.02
C GLN A 135 -9.36 19.21 -16.03
N ILE A 136 -10.62 19.31 -16.46
CA ILE A 136 -11.75 19.69 -15.59
C ILE A 136 -11.95 18.65 -14.48
N SER A 137 -11.90 17.35 -14.83
CA SER A 137 -12.02 16.26 -13.85
C SER A 137 -10.91 16.28 -12.80
N VAL A 138 -9.65 16.39 -13.20
CA VAL A 138 -8.49 16.46 -12.29
C VAL A 138 -8.55 17.70 -11.40
N ARG A 139 -8.93 18.86 -11.96
CA ARG A 139 -9.14 20.11 -11.20
C ARG A 139 -10.24 19.96 -10.14
N SER A 140 -11.31 19.22 -10.43
CA SER A 140 -12.36 18.93 -9.44
C SER A 140 -11.87 18.05 -8.28
N HIS A 141 -10.98 17.08 -8.56
CA HIS A 141 -10.50 16.15 -7.53
C HIS A 141 -9.41 16.79 -6.65
N THR A 142 -8.51 17.58 -7.21
CA THR A 142 -7.51 18.33 -6.44
C THR A 142 -8.19 19.35 -5.51
N GLU A 143 -9.21 20.07 -5.99
CA GLU A 143 -9.95 21.03 -5.17
C GLU A 143 -10.78 20.35 -4.07
N ARG A 144 -11.47 19.23 -4.37
CA ARG A 144 -12.12 18.39 -3.34
C ARG A 144 -11.14 17.89 -2.27
N ARG A 145 -9.88 17.61 -2.63
CA ARG A 145 -8.84 17.23 -1.67
C ARG A 145 -8.37 18.43 -0.85
N ARG A 146 -8.24 19.63 -1.46
CA ARG A 146 -7.93 20.89 -0.77
C ARG A 146 -8.99 21.23 0.27
N GLN A 147 -10.27 21.22 -0.10
CA GLN A 147 -11.37 21.55 0.81
C GLN A 147 -11.45 20.61 2.02
N ARG A 148 -11.19 19.30 1.82
CA ARG A 148 -11.10 18.34 2.92
C ARG A 148 -9.97 18.65 3.91
N LYS A 149 -8.82 19.16 3.44
CA LYS A 149 -7.72 19.60 4.32
C LYS A 149 -8.12 20.82 5.13
N ILE A 150 -8.74 21.81 4.49
CA ILE A 150 -9.21 23.05 5.14
C ILE A 150 -10.17 22.73 6.30
N VAL A 151 -11.27 22.00 6.03
CA VAL A 151 -12.26 21.60 7.04
C VAL A 151 -11.66 20.74 8.17
N THR A 152 -10.61 19.97 7.87
CA THR A 152 -9.86 19.21 8.89
C THR A 152 -9.02 20.12 9.77
N ALA A 153 -8.34 21.12 9.20
CA ALA A 153 -7.53 22.08 9.93
C ALA A 153 -8.39 22.99 10.82
N GLU A 154 -9.51 23.50 10.30
CA GLU A 154 -10.49 24.29 11.06
C GLU A 154 -11.02 23.53 12.29
N ARG A 155 -11.43 22.27 12.11
CA ARG A 155 -11.84 21.40 13.23
C ARG A 155 -10.71 21.09 14.20
N ALA A 156 -9.47 21.01 13.74
CA ALA A 156 -8.32 20.78 14.60
C ALA A 156 -7.95 22.03 15.42
N LEU A 157 -8.10 23.23 14.86
CA LEU A 157 -7.91 24.50 15.58
C LEU A 157 -8.93 24.65 16.73
N LEU A 158 -10.23 24.47 16.43
CA LEU A 158 -11.30 24.48 17.45
C LEU A 158 -11.10 23.42 18.54
N LEU A 159 -10.52 22.26 18.19
CA LEU A 159 -10.15 21.25 19.19
C LEU A 159 -8.87 21.62 19.98
N ALA A 160 -7.95 22.40 19.41
CA ALA A 160 -6.70 22.75 20.09
C ALA A 160 -6.92 23.71 21.27
N GLU A 161 -7.96 24.56 21.19
CA GLU A 161 -8.41 25.45 22.26
C GLU A 161 -8.89 24.70 23.52
N THR A 162 -9.28 23.43 23.40
CA THR A 162 -9.87 22.64 24.50
C THR A 162 -9.08 21.35 24.82
N ASP A 163 -8.51 20.70 23.81
CA ASP A 163 -7.69 19.49 23.93
C ASP A 163 -6.74 19.35 22.73
N VAL A 164 -5.54 19.91 22.87
CA VAL A 164 -4.42 19.79 21.91
C VAL A 164 -4.12 18.33 21.54
N THR A 165 -4.33 17.37 22.45
CA THR A 165 -4.10 15.94 22.17
C THR A 165 -5.17 15.39 21.23
N LYS A 166 -6.45 15.75 21.39
CA LYS A 166 -7.52 15.42 20.44
C LYS A 166 -7.30 16.10 19.09
N ALA A 167 -6.89 17.37 19.06
CA ALA A 167 -6.54 18.08 17.83
C ALA A 167 -5.42 17.37 17.05
N MET A 168 -4.30 17.07 17.70
CA MET A 168 -3.16 16.37 17.08
C MET A 168 -3.52 14.93 16.67
N ASN A 169 -4.41 14.25 17.40
CA ASN A 169 -4.96 12.96 17.01
C ASN A 169 -5.86 13.05 15.76
N LEU A 170 -6.62 14.13 15.58
CA LEU A 170 -7.45 14.37 14.39
C LEU A 170 -6.57 14.62 13.15
N ILE A 171 -5.62 15.55 13.24
CA ILE A 171 -4.70 15.87 12.11
C ILE A 171 -3.94 14.61 11.69
N ARG A 172 -3.38 13.85 12.64
CA ARG A 172 -2.63 12.61 12.33
C ARG A 172 -3.47 11.54 11.63
N LYS A 173 -4.77 11.44 11.92
CA LYS A 173 -5.67 10.48 11.27
C LYS A 173 -6.09 10.91 9.87
N ALA A 174 -6.34 12.21 9.66
CA ALA A 174 -6.90 12.74 8.42
C ALA A 174 -5.84 13.19 7.40
N MET A 175 -4.65 13.60 7.86
CA MET A 175 -3.52 14.04 7.05
C MET A 175 -2.20 13.43 7.55
N PRO A 176 -2.06 12.08 7.56
CA PRO A 176 -0.92 11.40 8.19
C PRO A 176 0.43 11.77 7.56
N MET A 177 0.49 11.94 6.24
CA MET A 177 1.75 12.28 5.54
C MET A 177 2.20 13.69 5.89
N GLU A 178 1.28 14.65 5.84
CA GLU A 178 1.54 16.06 6.16
C GLU A 178 1.83 16.27 7.65
N PHE A 179 1.18 15.51 8.54
CA PHE A 179 1.49 15.49 9.97
C PHE A 179 2.93 15.00 10.22
N MET A 180 3.32 13.87 9.63
CA MET A 180 4.67 13.32 9.80
C MET A 180 5.76 14.19 9.16
N ALA A 181 5.47 14.90 8.07
CA ALA A 181 6.42 15.80 7.40
C ALA A 181 6.79 17.06 8.23
N HIS A 182 5.97 17.42 9.22
CA HIS A 182 6.13 18.66 9.99
C HIS A 182 6.16 18.46 11.52
N SER A 183 5.98 17.24 12.04
CA SER A 183 6.04 16.97 13.48
C SER A 183 7.48 16.77 13.96
N SER A 184 8.00 17.71 14.74
CA SER A 184 9.30 17.60 15.45
C SER A 184 9.38 16.42 16.44
N TRP A 185 8.23 15.87 16.84
CA TRP A 185 8.02 14.73 17.73
C TRP A 185 8.68 13.40 17.30
N PHE A 186 9.35 13.34 16.14
CA PHE A 186 10.08 12.15 15.67
C PHE A 186 11.60 12.34 15.59
N VAL A 187 12.13 13.41 16.17
CA VAL A 187 13.55 13.51 16.56
C VAL A 187 13.64 13.22 18.06
N ILE A 188 14.58 12.34 18.45
CA ILE A 188 14.69 11.63 19.76
C ILE A 188 13.83 10.36 19.84
N PHE A 189 14.41 9.23 19.43
CA PHE A 189 14.52 7.99 20.23
C PHE A 189 15.42 6.94 19.53
N PRO A 190 16.73 7.17 19.39
CA PRO A 190 17.68 6.10 19.08
C PRO A 190 17.97 5.29 20.35
N TYR A 191 17.60 4.00 20.35
CA TYR A 191 17.88 3.00 21.40
C TYR A 191 17.37 3.29 22.82
N LEU A 192 16.43 2.47 23.29
CA LEU A 192 16.35 2.11 24.71
C LEU A 192 15.84 0.67 24.86
N ASN A 193 16.46 -0.06 25.79
CA ASN A 193 16.04 -1.39 26.24
C ASN A 193 14.90 -1.27 27.28
N PHE A 194 14.68 -2.37 28.03
CA PHE A 194 13.64 -2.62 29.05
C PHE A 194 12.32 -3.19 28.49
N TYR A 195 11.75 -4.27 29.04
CA TYR A 195 12.12 -5.07 30.23
C TYR A 195 12.42 -6.54 29.90
N THR A 196 13.34 -7.13 30.66
CA THR A 196 13.39 -8.58 30.88
C THR A 196 12.24 -9.02 31.78
N TYR A 197 11.61 -10.16 31.48
CA TYR A 197 10.66 -10.82 32.36
C TYR A 197 11.11 -12.27 32.57
N GLN A 198 11.64 -12.58 33.75
CA GLN A 198 11.86 -13.96 34.18
C GLN A 198 10.73 -14.37 35.14
N PRO A 199 10.02 -15.47 34.89
CA PRO A 199 9.21 -16.10 35.92
C PRO A 199 10.12 -16.84 36.89
N SER A 200 10.06 -16.49 38.17
CA SER A 200 10.63 -17.31 39.23
C SER A 200 9.91 -18.66 39.28
N LYS A 201 10.66 -19.72 39.60
CA LYS A 201 10.11 -20.98 40.09
C LYS A 201 10.73 -21.30 41.44
N GLN A 202 9.85 -21.48 42.42
CA GLN A 202 10.05 -22.40 43.53
C GLN A 202 9.65 -23.80 43.06
#